data_AF-A0A0C2KAY0-F1
#
_entry.id   AF-A0A0C2KAY0-F1
#
_cell.length_a   1.000
_cell.length_b   1.000
_cell.length_c   1.000
_cell.angle_alpha   90.00
_cell.angle_beta   90.00
_cell.angle_gamma   90.00
#
_symmetry.space_group_name_H-M   'P 1'
#
loop_
_entity.id
_entity.type
_entity.pdbx_description
1 polymer ?
#
loop_
_entity_poly.entity_id
_entity_poly.type
_entity_poly.pdbx_seq_one_letter_code
_entity_poly.pdbx_strand_id
1 'polypeptide(L)'
;MKIMKRKPQCGVATIEFVMGFMLFWWLCMAWVEASYMSYISAVSDYAVGEATRVTRLDNSVDDSCSGSHCASSYSEQFRRALNQNDSLWAQFIDPAKFMFSIQYLKTPTDLEQLSDDYCPIDEGMTESECGTAKDSAIAVYRINYNYTPIFNYFINDNQLFSREVIVIQEYERDKFNYQTAW
;
A
#
# COMPACT_ATOMS: atom_id res chain seq x y z
N MET A 1 -16.77 -14.61 -77.24
CA MET A 1 -15.86 -14.82 -76.09
C MET A 1 -16.37 -13.97 -74.92
N LYS A 2 -16.96 -14.59 -73.89
CA LYS A 2 -17.65 -13.87 -72.80
C LYS A 2 -16.67 -13.69 -71.64
N ILE A 3 -16.17 -12.48 -71.43
CA ILE A 3 -15.22 -12.17 -70.36
C ILE A 3 -15.99 -12.14 -69.04
N MET A 4 -15.78 -13.14 -68.20
CA MET A 4 -16.41 -13.24 -66.89
C MET A 4 -15.67 -12.30 -65.91
N LYS A 5 -16.23 -11.11 -65.66
CA LYS A 5 -15.71 -10.18 -64.64
C LYS A 5 -15.82 -10.83 -63.25
N ARG A 6 -14.68 -11.04 -62.58
CA ARG A 6 -14.63 -11.48 -61.17
C ARG A 6 -15.21 -10.37 -60.28
N LYS A 7 -16.13 -10.72 -59.38
CA LYS A 7 -16.63 -9.80 -58.34
C LYS A 7 -15.51 -9.51 -57.34
N PRO A 8 -15.29 -8.24 -56.92
CA PRO A 8 -14.34 -7.94 -55.86
C PRO A 8 -14.82 -8.59 -54.56
N GLN A 9 -13.92 -9.25 -53.84
CA GLN A 9 -14.22 -9.79 -52.53
C GLN A 9 -14.06 -8.67 -51.49
N CYS A 10 -15.15 -8.28 -50.85
CA CYS A 10 -15.10 -7.37 -49.71
C CYS A 10 -14.57 -8.15 -48.50
N GLY A 11 -13.43 -7.73 -47.94
CA GLY A 11 -12.76 -8.34 -46.79
C GLY A 11 -13.48 -8.13 -45.45
N VAL A 12 -14.81 -8.23 -45.44
CA VAL A 12 -15.67 -8.00 -44.25
C VAL A 12 -15.30 -8.96 -43.13
N ALA A 13 -15.05 -10.24 -43.45
CA ALA A 13 -14.65 -11.25 -42.46
C ALA A 13 -13.31 -10.93 -41.78
N THR A 14 -12.36 -10.32 -42.50
CA THR A 14 -11.08 -9.90 -41.92
C THR A 14 -11.26 -8.73 -40.96
N ILE A 15 -12.14 -7.79 -41.28
CA ILE A 15 -12.44 -6.63 -40.44
C ILE A 15 -13.15 -7.07 -39.14
N GLU A 16 -14.13 -7.97 -39.24
CA GLU A 16 -14.81 -8.55 -38.08
C GLU A 16 -13.84 -9.32 -37.17
N PHE A 17 -12.93 -10.11 -37.76
CA PHE A 17 -11.93 -10.84 -37.01
C PHE A 17 -10.97 -9.92 -36.25
N VAL A 18 -10.45 -8.87 -36.91
CA VAL A 18 -9.51 -7.93 -36.27
C VAL A 18 -10.20 -7.16 -35.14
N MET A 19 -11.44 -6.71 -35.33
CA MET A 19 -12.18 -6.03 -34.26
C MET A 19 -12.48 -6.96 -33.07
N GLY A 20 -12.88 -8.20 -33.33
CA GLY A 20 -13.11 -9.20 -32.29
C GLY A 20 -11.84 -9.54 -31.51
N PHE A 21 -10.73 -9.75 -32.22
CA PHE A 21 -9.42 -10.01 -31.61
C PHE A 21 -8.96 -8.82 -30.76
N MET A 22 -9.11 -7.59 -31.26
CA MET A 22 -8.75 -6.40 -30.51
C MET A 22 -9.58 -6.28 -29.22
N LEU A 23 -10.89 -6.47 -29.27
CA LEU A 23 -11.73 -6.44 -28.06
C LEU A 23 -11.31 -7.51 -27.05
N PHE A 24 -11.05 -8.73 -27.51
CA PHE A 24 -10.58 -9.82 -26.65
C PHE A 24 -9.20 -9.51 -26.02
N TRP A 25 -8.27 -8.97 -26.81
CA TRP A 25 -6.96 -8.54 -26.33
C TRP A 25 -7.08 -7.51 -25.20
N TRP A 26 -7.90 -6.48 -25.40
CA TRP A 26 -8.12 -5.45 -24.38
C TRP A 26 -8.79 -6.01 -23.11
N LEU A 27 -9.67 -6.99 -23.23
CA LEU A 27 -10.24 -7.70 -22.09
C LEU A 27 -9.16 -8.45 -21.30
N CYS A 28 -8.25 -9.15 -21.98
CA CYS A 28 -7.11 -9.81 -21.33
C CYS A 28 -6.23 -8.80 -20.58
N MET A 29 -5.96 -7.65 -21.19
CA MET A 29 -5.15 -6.59 -20.56
C MET A 29 -5.84 -5.99 -19.33
N ALA A 30 -7.15 -5.76 -19.39
CA ALA A 30 -7.93 -5.32 -18.23
C ALA A 30 -7.92 -6.37 -17.10
N TRP A 31 -7.96 -7.65 -17.43
CA TRP A 31 -7.84 -8.74 -16.45
C TRP A 31 -6.46 -8.78 -15.77
N VAL A 32 -5.41 -8.54 -16.54
CA VAL A 32 -4.04 -8.43 -16.02
C VAL A 32 -3.92 -7.24 -15.06
N GLU A 33 -4.46 -6.07 -15.42
CA GLU A 33 -4.47 -4.88 -14.55
C GLU A 33 -5.21 -5.16 -13.23
N ALA A 34 -6.39 -5.82 -13.30
CA ALA A 34 -7.13 -6.20 -12.10
C ALA A 34 -6.34 -7.17 -11.20
N SER A 35 -5.60 -8.11 -11.80
CA SER A 35 -4.74 -9.04 -11.06
C SER A 35 -3.56 -8.31 -10.40
N TYR A 36 -2.98 -7.32 -11.09
CA TYR A 36 -1.90 -6.49 -10.57
C TYR A 36 -2.35 -5.62 -9.39
N MET A 37 -3.52 -4.97 -9.51
CA MET A 37 -4.13 -4.19 -8.42
C MET A 37 -4.40 -5.07 -7.18
N SER A 38 -4.93 -6.29 -7.39
CA SER A 38 -5.16 -7.24 -6.30
C SER A 38 -3.86 -7.70 -5.64
N TYR A 39 -2.80 -7.91 -6.43
CA TYR A 39 -1.49 -8.28 -5.91
C TYR A 39 -0.90 -7.19 -5.02
N ILE A 40 -0.92 -5.93 -5.46
CA ILE A 40 -0.40 -4.80 -4.66
C ILE A 40 -1.14 -4.66 -3.34
N SER A 41 -2.48 -4.79 -3.34
CA SER A 41 -3.25 -4.78 -2.09
C SER A 41 -2.85 -5.91 -1.15
N ALA A 42 -2.71 -7.13 -1.66
CA ALA A 42 -2.34 -8.27 -0.82
C ALA A 42 -0.94 -8.12 -0.22
N VAL A 43 0.00 -7.63 -1.02
CA VAL A 43 1.38 -7.40 -0.59
C VAL A 43 1.48 -6.24 0.39
N SER A 44 0.74 -5.15 0.18
CA SER A 44 0.69 -4.05 1.15
C SER A 44 0.15 -4.54 2.49
N ASP A 45 -0.93 -5.32 2.49
CA ASP A 45 -1.55 -5.83 3.72
C ASP A 45 -0.61 -6.81 4.45
N TYR A 46 0.08 -7.67 3.70
CA TYR A 46 1.11 -8.57 4.24
C TYR A 46 2.27 -7.79 4.87
N ALA A 47 2.83 -6.84 4.14
CA ALA A 47 3.99 -6.08 4.59
C ALA A 47 3.66 -5.15 5.77
N VAL A 48 2.45 -4.56 5.83
CA VAL A 48 1.95 -3.83 7.01
C VAL A 48 1.84 -4.78 8.22
N GLY A 49 1.25 -5.97 8.02
CA GLY A 49 1.09 -6.96 9.07
C GLY A 49 2.42 -7.48 9.63
N GLU A 50 3.41 -7.69 8.75
CA GLU A 50 4.75 -8.09 9.17
C GLU A 50 5.47 -6.96 9.91
N ALA A 51 5.45 -5.74 9.36
CA ALA A 51 6.11 -4.59 9.98
C ALA A 51 5.52 -4.29 11.37
N THR A 52 4.19 -4.32 11.52
CA THR A 52 3.52 -4.13 12.82
C THR A 52 3.80 -5.26 13.81
N ARG A 53 3.86 -6.51 13.34
CA ARG A 53 4.22 -7.66 14.17
C ARG A 53 5.63 -7.50 14.74
N VAL A 54 6.60 -7.13 13.90
CA VAL A 54 7.98 -6.99 14.37
C VAL A 54 8.12 -5.77 15.27
N THR A 55 7.53 -4.61 14.96
CA THR A 55 7.58 -3.45 15.87
C THR A 55 6.89 -3.71 17.22
N ARG A 56 5.87 -4.59 17.26
CA ARG A 56 5.25 -5.01 18.52
C ARG A 56 6.14 -5.94 19.35
N LEU A 57 6.91 -6.81 18.69
CA LEU A 57 7.78 -7.80 19.34
C LEU A 57 9.15 -7.24 19.72
N ASP A 58 9.59 -6.24 18.97
CA ASP A 58 10.90 -5.66 19.12
C ASP A 58 10.86 -4.62 20.23
N ASN A 59 11.37 -5.00 21.41
CA ASN A 59 11.65 -4.10 22.52
C ASN A 59 12.76 -3.08 22.19
N SER A 60 13.24 -3.03 20.94
CA SER A 60 14.24 -2.10 20.43
C SER A 60 13.67 -1.00 19.54
N VAL A 61 12.39 -0.61 19.74
CA VAL A 61 12.11 0.83 19.66
C VAL A 61 12.96 1.46 20.75
N ASP A 62 14.18 1.83 20.35
CA ASP A 62 15.26 2.28 21.22
C ASP A 62 14.68 3.28 22.24
N ASP A 63 15.12 3.24 23.50
CA ASP A 63 14.68 4.18 24.56
C ASP A 63 14.88 5.68 24.18
N SER A 64 15.53 5.92 23.03
CA SER A 64 15.88 7.20 22.42
C SER A 64 15.20 7.48 21.07
N CYS A 65 14.31 6.61 20.59
CA CYS A 65 13.68 6.77 19.30
C CYS A 65 12.52 7.79 19.39
N SER A 66 12.78 9.00 18.88
CA SER A 66 11.81 10.10 18.85
C SER A 66 11.96 10.88 17.54
N GLY A 67 10.86 10.99 16.78
CA GLY A 67 10.86 11.65 15.47
C GLY A 67 11.23 10.69 14.34
N SER A 68 11.49 11.20 13.14
CA SER A 68 11.56 10.45 11.86
C SER A 68 12.46 9.20 11.81
N HIS A 69 13.32 8.96 12.81
CA HIS A 69 14.13 7.76 12.91
C HIS A 69 13.34 6.47 13.20
N CYS A 70 12.16 6.53 13.85
CA CYS A 70 11.38 5.31 14.11
C CYS A 70 10.53 4.93 12.90
N ALA A 71 10.00 5.92 12.17
CA ALA A 71 9.39 5.72 10.85
C ALA A 71 10.35 5.02 9.87
N SER A 72 11.64 5.37 9.89
CA SER A 72 12.67 4.72 9.07
C SER A 72 12.85 3.23 9.40
N SER A 73 12.77 2.84 10.67
CA SER A 73 12.81 1.42 11.04
C SER A 73 11.60 0.67 10.47
N TYR A 74 10.39 1.24 10.61
CA TYR A 74 9.18 0.65 10.08
C TYR A 74 9.18 0.53 8.54
N SER A 75 9.59 1.58 7.83
CA SER A 75 9.67 1.60 6.37
C SER A 75 10.74 0.63 5.84
N GLU A 76 11.86 0.47 6.56
CA GLU A 76 12.88 -0.52 6.26
C GLU A 76 12.37 -1.95 6.42
N GLN A 77 11.63 -2.23 7.50
CA GLN A 77 11.01 -3.54 7.71
C GLN A 77 9.96 -3.85 6.64
N PHE A 78 9.17 -2.85 6.25
CA PHE A 78 8.24 -2.97 5.13
C PHE A 78 8.99 -3.23 3.81
N ARG A 79 10.04 -2.47 3.49
CA ARG A 79 10.88 -2.71 2.31
C ARG A 79 11.52 -4.10 2.32
N ARG A 80 11.90 -4.59 3.50
CA ARG A 80 12.43 -5.95 3.65
C ARG A 80 11.36 -7.00 3.35
N ALA A 81 10.15 -6.84 3.89
CA ALA A 81 9.01 -7.72 3.62
C ALA A 81 8.62 -7.72 2.13
N LEU A 82 8.71 -6.56 1.46
CA LEU A 82 8.54 -6.45 0.01
C LEU A 82 9.64 -7.17 -0.78
N ASN A 83 10.91 -6.94 -0.43
CA ASN A 83 12.05 -7.52 -1.14
C ASN A 83 12.20 -9.04 -0.92
N GLN A 84 11.69 -9.57 0.19
CA GLN A 84 11.69 -11.01 0.47
C GLN A 84 10.61 -11.77 -0.33
N ASN A 85 9.61 -11.07 -0.86
CA ASN A 85 8.63 -11.68 -1.75
C ASN A 85 9.22 -11.81 -3.17
N ASP A 86 9.75 -12.99 -3.50
CA ASP A 86 10.27 -13.38 -4.83
C ASP A 86 9.17 -13.50 -5.92
N SER A 87 8.31 -12.48 -6.06
CA SER A 87 7.24 -12.45 -7.04
C SER A 87 7.66 -11.74 -8.33
N LEU A 88 7.19 -12.24 -9.47
CA LEU A 88 7.35 -11.58 -10.78
C LEU A 88 6.75 -10.16 -10.80
N TRP A 89 5.75 -9.90 -9.96
CA TRP A 89 5.10 -8.59 -9.85
C TRP A 89 5.87 -7.59 -8.98
N ALA A 90 6.80 -8.06 -8.13
CA ALA A 90 7.59 -7.19 -7.25
C ALA A 90 8.47 -6.21 -8.04
N GLN A 91 8.87 -6.58 -9.27
CA GLN A 91 9.65 -5.72 -10.16
C GLN A 91 8.89 -4.48 -10.67
N PHE A 92 7.56 -4.53 -10.67
CA PHE A 92 6.72 -3.42 -11.11
C PHE A 92 6.33 -2.48 -9.97
N ILE A 93 6.61 -2.87 -8.72
CA ILE A 93 6.36 -2.07 -7.54
C ILE A 93 7.57 -1.17 -7.30
N ASP A 94 7.33 0.13 -7.25
CA ASP A 94 8.37 1.09 -6.88
C ASP A 94 8.30 1.35 -5.37
N PRO A 95 9.28 0.86 -4.57
CA PRO A 95 9.28 1.08 -3.13
C PRO A 95 9.41 2.55 -2.74
N ALA A 96 9.87 3.44 -3.65
CA ALA A 96 9.97 4.87 -3.37
C ALA A 96 8.63 5.61 -3.40
N LYS A 97 7.57 4.98 -3.94
CA LYS A 97 6.20 5.56 -3.99
C LYS A 97 5.38 5.26 -2.73
N PHE A 98 5.95 4.55 -1.77
CA PHE A 98 5.32 4.34 -0.47
C PHE A 98 5.63 5.50 0.45
N MET A 99 4.57 6.02 1.04
CA MET A 99 4.64 7.07 2.03
C MET A 99 4.13 6.50 3.37
N PHE A 100 4.90 6.69 4.42
CA PHE A 100 4.63 6.13 5.75
C PHE A 100 4.33 7.27 6.73
N SER A 101 3.30 7.10 7.55
CA SER A 101 2.98 8.01 8.64
C SER A 101 2.65 7.22 9.90
N ILE A 102 3.20 7.66 11.04
CA ILE A 102 2.98 7.02 12.33
C ILE A 102 2.49 8.06 13.33
N GLN A 103 1.37 7.78 13.97
CA GLN A 103 0.82 8.58 15.05
C GLN A 103 0.80 7.79 16.35
N TYR A 104 1.51 8.28 17.36
CA TYR A 104 1.48 7.73 18.70
C TYR A 104 0.44 8.44 19.56
N LEU A 105 -0.35 7.67 20.30
CA LEU A 105 -1.46 8.12 21.13
C LEU A 105 -1.36 7.50 22.53
N LYS A 106 -1.63 8.31 23.55
CA LYS A 106 -1.52 7.89 24.95
C LYS A 106 -2.77 7.18 25.44
N THR A 107 -3.93 7.71 25.08
CA THR A 107 -5.22 7.21 25.56
C THR A 107 -6.15 6.84 24.40
N PRO A 108 -7.10 5.92 24.62
CA PRO A 108 -8.16 5.63 23.64
C PRO A 108 -9.00 6.85 23.27
N THR A 109 -9.13 7.83 24.18
CA THR A 109 -9.87 9.07 23.91
C THR A 109 -9.13 9.96 22.90
N ASP A 110 -7.80 9.91 22.86
CA ASP A 110 -7.00 10.63 21.85
C ASP A 110 -7.23 10.05 20.44
N LEU A 111 -7.57 8.77 20.34
CA LEU A 111 -7.93 8.12 19.07
C LEU A 111 -9.31 8.59 18.58
N GLU A 112 -10.28 8.78 19.46
CA GLU A 112 -11.61 9.29 19.10
C GLU A 112 -11.57 10.75 18.63
N GLN A 113 -10.60 11.52 19.12
CA GLN A 113 -10.40 12.94 18.77
C GLN A 113 -9.43 13.14 17.60
N LEU A 114 -8.90 12.06 17.04
CA LEU A 114 -7.94 12.14 15.95
C LEU A 114 -8.63 12.63 14.67
N SER A 115 -8.11 13.71 14.09
CA SER A 115 -8.60 14.24 12.81
C SER A 115 -8.23 13.30 11.65
N ASP A 116 -9.05 13.25 10.60
CA ASP A 116 -8.78 12.40 9.42
C ASP A 116 -7.38 12.63 8.78
N ASP A 117 -6.88 13.87 8.83
CA ASP A 117 -5.57 14.30 8.33
C ASP A 117 -4.52 14.40 9.46
N TYR A 118 -4.43 13.35 10.27
CA TYR A 118 -3.40 13.29 11.30
C TYR A 118 -2.03 12.99 10.68
N CYS A 119 -1.01 13.60 11.28
CA CYS A 119 0.39 13.42 10.92
C CYS A 119 0.68 13.50 9.40
N PRO A 120 0.46 14.67 8.79
CA PRO A 120 0.72 14.88 7.37
C PRO A 120 2.21 14.68 7.08
N ILE A 121 2.48 14.25 5.84
CA ILE A 121 3.84 14.05 5.36
C ILE A 121 4.26 15.32 4.62
N ASP A 122 5.33 15.96 5.10
CA ASP A 122 5.85 17.20 4.53
C ASP A 122 6.28 17.00 3.06
N GLU A 123 6.22 18.07 2.27
CA GLU A 123 6.60 18.04 0.86
C GLU A 123 8.06 17.59 0.69
N GLY A 124 8.26 16.48 -0.04
CA GLY A 124 9.57 15.88 -0.30
C GLY A 124 9.99 14.80 0.71
N MET A 125 9.19 14.56 1.75
CA MET A 125 9.39 13.46 2.68
C MET A 125 8.53 12.25 2.28
N THR A 126 9.04 11.04 2.52
CA THR A 126 8.28 9.79 2.36
C THR A 126 7.83 9.23 3.70
N GLU A 127 8.22 9.86 4.80
CA GLU A 127 8.04 9.36 6.15
C GLU A 127 7.71 10.53 7.09
N SER A 128 6.69 10.35 7.93
CA SER A 128 6.30 11.30 8.97
C SER A 128 5.98 10.57 10.26
N GLU A 129 6.28 11.21 11.39
CA GLU A 129 6.02 10.66 12.71
C GLU A 129 5.56 11.77 13.65
N CYS A 130 4.49 11.48 14.38
CA CYS A 130 3.86 12.43 15.29
C CYS A 130 3.60 11.80 16.65
N GLY A 131 3.92 12.56 17.69
CA GLY A 131 3.82 12.12 19.08
C GLY A 131 5.12 11.49 19.58
N THR A 132 5.00 10.65 20.61
CA THR A 132 6.14 9.98 21.25
C THR A 132 5.80 8.52 21.41
N ALA A 133 6.67 7.61 20.96
CA ALA A 133 6.46 6.17 21.11
C ALA A 133 6.34 5.76 22.59
N LYS A 134 7.12 6.39 23.47
CA LYS A 134 7.12 6.15 24.92
C LYS A 134 5.85 6.62 25.62
N ASP A 135 5.37 5.82 26.58
CA ASP A 135 4.14 6.05 27.36
C ASP A 135 2.87 6.20 26.48
N SER A 136 2.92 5.68 25.25
CA SER A 136 1.79 5.66 24.31
C SER A 136 1.18 4.27 24.25
N ALA A 137 -0.07 4.12 24.66
CA ALA A 137 -0.76 2.84 24.65
C ALA A 137 -1.15 2.39 23.23
N ILE A 138 -1.25 3.32 22.29
CA ILE A 138 -1.76 3.10 20.93
C ILE A 138 -0.79 3.71 19.92
N ALA A 139 -0.54 3.00 18.82
CA ALA A 139 0.11 3.52 17.63
C ALA A 139 -0.79 3.30 16.41
N VAL A 140 -0.96 4.33 15.60
CA VAL A 140 -1.67 4.26 14.32
C VAL A 140 -0.64 4.34 13.21
N TYR A 141 -0.54 3.28 12.42
CA TYR A 141 0.34 3.19 11.27
C TYR A 141 -0.48 3.40 10.00
N ARG A 142 -0.07 4.37 9.18
CA ARG A 142 -0.70 4.68 7.89
C ARG A 142 0.33 4.51 6.78
N ILE A 143 -0.06 3.77 5.75
CA ILE A 143 0.73 3.58 4.53
C ILE A 143 -0.10 4.09 3.36
N ASN A 144 0.47 5.02 2.62
CA ASN A 144 -0.09 5.57 1.40
C ASN A 144 0.79 5.13 0.23
N TYR A 145 0.21 4.40 -0.71
CA TYR A 145 0.88 4.00 -1.94
C TYR A 145 0.26 4.72 -3.13
N ASN A 146 1.08 5.47 -3.85
CA ASN A 146 0.66 6.12 -5.08
C ASN A 146 0.72 5.12 -6.25
N TYR A 147 -0.43 4.54 -6.57
CA TYR A 147 -0.54 3.54 -7.63
C TYR A 147 -0.49 4.18 -9.00
N THR A 148 0.49 3.73 -9.78
CA THR A 148 0.58 4.01 -11.21
C THR A 148 0.12 2.78 -12.00
N PRO A 149 -1.00 2.88 -12.74
CA PRO A 149 -1.47 1.79 -13.60
C PRO A 149 -0.42 1.41 -14.65
N ILE A 150 -0.38 0.12 -15.04
CA ILE A 150 0.49 -0.33 -16.15
C ILE A 150 -0.12 0.17 -17.47
N PHE A 151 -1.45 0.19 -17.56
CA PHE A 151 -2.20 0.65 -18.73
C PHE A 151 -2.93 1.98 -18.46
N ASN A 152 -2.21 3.09 -18.57
CA ASN A 152 -2.75 4.46 -18.41
C ASN A 152 -3.81 4.87 -19.46
N TYR A 153 -4.15 4.02 -20.43
CA TYR A 153 -5.12 4.37 -21.48
C TYR A 153 -6.56 4.47 -20.96
N PHE A 154 -6.90 3.70 -19.91
CA PHE A 154 -8.27 3.69 -19.36
C PHE A 154 -8.39 4.31 -17.98
N ILE A 155 -7.35 4.25 -17.17
CA ILE A 155 -7.31 4.81 -15.82
C ILE A 155 -6.16 5.80 -15.82
N ASN A 156 -6.47 7.09 -15.95
CA ASN A 156 -5.48 8.16 -16.00
C ASN A 156 -5.33 8.87 -14.64
N ASP A 157 -6.03 8.36 -13.63
CA ASP A 157 -5.98 8.91 -12.28
C ASP A 157 -5.03 8.06 -11.44
N ASN A 158 -4.03 8.73 -10.88
CA ASN A 158 -3.22 8.18 -9.81
C ASN A 158 -4.16 7.79 -8.66
N GLN A 159 -4.25 6.49 -8.38
CA GLN A 159 -5.06 6.01 -7.27
C GLN A 159 -4.20 5.97 -6.02
N LEU A 160 -4.63 6.68 -4.99
CA LEU A 160 -4.00 6.58 -3.68
C LEU A 160 -4.58 5.37 -2.96
N PHE A 161 -3.78 4.32 -2.79
CA PHE A 161 -4.13 3.25 -1.86
C PHE A 161 -3.65 3.64 -0.47
N SER A 162 -4.61 3.92 0.41
CA SER A 162 -4.33 4.12 1.83
C SER A 162 -4.68 2.85 2.61
N ARG A 163 -3.79 2.46 3.52
CA ARG A 163 -3.97 1.39 4.49
C ARG A 163 -3.62 1.93 5.86
N GLU A 164 -4.51 1.70 6.82
CA GLU A 164 -4.35 2.13 8.19
C GLU A 164 -4.49 0.93 9.13
N VAL A 165 -3.56 0.82 10.08
CA VAL A 165 -3.57 -0.23 11.10
C VAL A 165 -3.33 0.40 12.47
N ILE A 166 -4.26 0.12 13.38
CA ILE A 166 -4.20 0.56 14.77
C ILE A 166 -3.65 -0.59 15.61
N VAL A 167 -2.57 -0.34 16.32
CA VAL A 167 -1.87 -1.34 17.15
C VAL A 167 -1.86 -0.86 18.60
N ILE A 168 -2.22 -1.77 19.51
CA ILE A 168 -2.07 -1.56 20.96
C ILE A 168 -0.64 -1.97 21.33
N GLN A 169 0.09 -1.07 21.97
CA GLN A 169 1.47 -1.33 22.39
C GLN A 169 1.48 -2.17 23.67
N GLU A 170 1.83 -3.45 23.54
CA GLU A 170 1.85 -4.40 24.67
C GLU A 170 3.08 -4.21 25.58
N TYR A 171 4.13 -3.50 25.13
CA TYR A 171 5.36 -3.26 25.88
C TYR A 171 5.13 -2.53 27.22
N GLU A 172 4.12 -1.65 27.30
CA GLU A 172 3.78 -0.93 28.53
C GLU A 172 2.77 -1.70 29.41
N ARG A 173 2.34 -2.92 29.02
CA ARG A 173 1.35 -3.69 29.78
C ARG A 173 1.83 -4.03 31.21
N ASP A 174 3.12 -4.23 31.38
CA ASP A 174 3.75 -4.52 32.68
C ASP A 174 4.02 -3.26 33.53
N LYS A 175 3.82 -2.05 32.98
CA LYS A 175 3.88 -0.78 33.73
C LYS A 175 2.51 -0.28 34.20
N PHE A 176 1.40 -0.92 33.80
CA PHE A 176 0.09 -0.70 34.40
C PHE A 176 0.05 -1.33 35.80
N ASN A 177 0.60 -0.62 36.78
CA ASN A 177 0.44 -0.94 38.17
C ASN A 177 -1.00 -0.56 38.56
N TYR A 178 -1.93 -1.51 38.52
CA TYR A 178 -3.21 -1.36 39.21
C TYR A 178 -2.88 -1.40 40.70
N GLN A 179 -2.67 -0.24 41.32
CA GLN A 179 -2.74 -0.14 42.76
C GLN A 179 -4.18 -0.50 43.17
N THR A 180 -4.39 -1.78 43.47
CA THR A 180 -5.54 -2.22 44.25
C THR A 180 -5.37 -1.61 45.63
N ALA A 181 -6.02 -0.48 45.86
CA ALA A 181 -6.24 0.05 47.18
C ALA A 181 -7.15 -0.94 47.93
N TRP A 182 -6.57 -1.64 48.91
CA TRP A 182 -7.29 -2.28 50.00
C TRP A 182 -7.24 -1.34 51.20
#